data_AF-A0A150TIC1-F1
#
_entry.id   AF-A0A150TIC1-F1
#
_cell.length_a   1.000
_cell.length_b   1.000
_cell.length_c   1.000
_cell.angle_alpha   90.00
_cell.angle_beta   90.00
_cell.angle_gamma   90.00
#
_symmetry.space_group_name_H-M   'P 1'
#
loop_
_entity.id
_entity.type
_entity.pdbx_description
1 polymer ?
#
loop_
_entity_poly.entity_id
_entity_poly.type
_entity_poly.pdbx_seq_one_letter_code
_entity_poly.pdbx_strand_id
1 'polypeptide(L)'
;MVRAIKDKCDAPERLHVFLLKENTETVIEAAEHCDKDLARSLVTQALQKDVNARDAIFNRISWHSDRAVRDCIRQRVEAILEIVKALVTLVRAGDGSV
;
A
#
# COMPACT_ATOMS: atom_id res chain seq x y z
N MET A 1 -3.08 16.94 -14.46
CA MET A 1 -2.61 15.55 -14.68
C MET A 1 -3.75 14.54 -14.57
N VAL A 2 -4.40 14.37 -13.41
CA VAL A 2 -5.52 13.39 -13.24
C VAL A 2 -6.66 13.58 -14.25
N ARG A 3 -7.07 14.83 -14.51
CA ARG A 3 -8.12 15.14 -15.51
C ARG A 3 -7.74 14.66 -16.92
N ALA A 4 -6.51 14.90 -17.34
CA ALA A 4 -6.00 14.49 -18.65
C ALA A 4 -5.92 12.96 -18.82
N ILE A 5 -5.80 12.21 -17.73
CA ILE A 5 -5.87 10.73 -17.76
C ILE A 5 -7.33 10.30 -17.94
N LYS A 6 -8.27 10.93 -17.21
CA LYS A 6 -9.71 10.64 -17.34
C LYS A 6 -10.24 10.96 -18.73
N ASP A 7 -9.83 12.06 -19.33
CA ASP A 7 -10.30 12.50 -20.66
C ASP A 7 -9.91 11.53 -21.80
N LYS A 8 -8.97 10.60 -21.56
CA LYS A 8 -8.54 9.55 -22.51
C LYS A 8 -9.16 8.18 -22.23
N CYS A 9 -10.08 8.09 -21.29
CA CYS A 9 -10.73 6.85 -20.89
C CYS A 9 -12.16 6.82 -21.44
N ASP A 10 -12.58 5.68 -22.01
CA ASP A 10 -13.94 5.51 -22.54
C ASP A 10 -15.03 5.50 -21.44
N ALA A 11 -14.64 5.31 -20.17
CA ALA A 11 -15.53 5.29 -19.00
C ALA A 11 -14.88 6.04 -17.80
N PRO A 12 -14.73 7.37 -17.88
CA PRO A 12 -13.98 8.17 -16.91
C PRO A 12 -14.57 8.19 -15.49
N GLU A 13 -15.88 7.94 -15.36
CA GLU A 13 -16.62 7.79 -14.11
C GLU A 13 -16.27 6.49 -13.38
N ARG A 14 -15.81 5.46 -14.11
CA ARG A 14 -15.34 4.19 -13.54
C ARG A 14 -13.84 4.18 -13.26
N LEU A 15 -13.11 5.21 -13.69
CA LEU A 15 -11.67 5.33 -13.50
C LEU A 15 -11.33 6.04 -12.18
N HIS A 16 -10.67 5.30 -11.29
CA HIS A 16 -10.04 5.83 -10.08
C HIS A 16 -8.52 5.92 -10.31
N VAL A 17 -7.95 7.10 -10.07
CA VAL A 17 -6.51 7.35 -10.27
C VAL A 17 -5.85 7.54 -8.92
N PHE A 18 -4.94 6.64 -8.57
CA PHE A 18 -4.09 6.75 -7.38
C PHE A 18 -2.68 7.08 -7.84
N LEU A 19 -2.21 8.28 -7.51
CA LEU A 19 -0.84 8.67 -7.80
C LEU A 19 0.04 8.21 -6.65
N LEU A 20 0.84 7.18 -6.91
CA LEU A 20 1.91 6.75 -6.01
C LEU A 20 3.04 7.79 -6.08
N LYS A 21 2.87 8.91 -5.36
CA LYS A 21 3.97 9.85 -5.08
C LYS A 21 5.03 9.19 -4.19
N GLU A 22 4.58 8.24 -3.38
CA GLU A 22 5.34 7.43 -2.45
C GLU A 22 5.55 6.05 -3.07
N ASN A 23 6.80 5.60 -3.07
CA ASN A 23 7.25 4.37 -3.71
C ASN A 23 7.35 3.23 -2.67
N THR A 24 7.87 2.09 -3.10
CA THR A 24 8.12 0.92 -2.23
C THR A 24 8.91 1.28 -0.97
N GLU A 25 9.84 2.24 -1.10
CA GLU A 25 10.69 2.74 -0.04
C GLU A 25 9.88 3.42 1.08
N THR A 26 8.83 4.17 0.76
CA THR A 26 7.97 4.79 1.78
C THR A 26 7.24 3.77 2.64
N VAL A 27 6.86 2.62 2.06
CA VAL A 27 6.27 1.51 2.82
C VAL A 27 7.29 0.88 3.76
N ILE A 28 8.55 0.77 3.33
CA ILE A 28 9.65 0.23 4.14
C ILE A 28 9.98 1.16 5.31
N GLU A 29 10.03 2.48 5.07
CA GLU A 29 10.21 3.49 6.12
C GLU A 29 9.04 3.49 7.12
N ALA A 30 7.80 3.36 6.62
CA ALA A 30 6.63 3.21 7.48
C ALA A 30 6.69 1.93 8.31
N ALA A 31 7.17 0.83 7.74
CA ALA A 31 7.35 -0.43 8.45
C ALA A 31 8.38 -0.32 9.58
N GLU A 32 9.54 0.32 9.34
CA GLU A 32 10.54 0.59 10.38
C GLU A 32 9.94 1.40 11.55
N HIS A 33 9.04 2.35 11.25
CA HIS A 33 8.40 3.11 12.30
C HIS A 33 7.35 2.31 13.09
N CYS A 34 6.56 1.49 12.40
CA CYS A 34 5.38 0.81 12.94
C CYS A 34 5.69 -0.54 13.60
N ASP A 35 6.72 -1.26 13.15
CA ASP A 35 7.17 -2.54 13.72
C ASP A 35 8.49 -2.33 14.47
N LYS A 36 8.43 -2.28 15.80
CA LYS A 36 9.60 -2.06 16.66
C LYS A 36 10.57 -3.24 16.66
N ASP A 37 10.11 -4.42 16.24
CA ASP A 37 10.91 -5.64 16.18
C ASP A 37 11.58 -5.80 14.81
N LEU A 38 11.38 -4.86 13.88
CA LEU A 38 11.98 -4.90 12.56
C LEU A 38 13.48 -4.60 12.65
N ALA A 39 14.29 -5.55 12.18
CA ALA A 39 15.74 -5.40 12.20
C ALA A 39 16.19 -4.24 11.29
N ARG A 40 16.89 -3.26 11.88
CA ARG A 40 17.39 -2.07 11.16
C ARG A 40 18.31 -2.40 9.98
N SER A 41 19.10 -3.48 10.10
CA SER A 41 19.94 -3.97 9.00
C SER A 41 19.12 -4.41 7.79
N LEU A 42 17.99 -5.07 8.02
CA LEU A 42 17.07 -5.51 6.97
C LEU A 42 16.42 -4.31 6.27
N VAL A 43 16.00 -3.29 7.03
CA VAL A 43 15.48 -2.03 6.49
C VAL A 43 16.51 -1.35 5.60
N THR A 44 17.76 -1.28 6.06
CA THR A 44 18.86 -0.65 5.30
C THR A 44 19.08 -1.35 3.96
N GLN A 45 19.10 -2.67 3.93
CA GLN A 45 19.22 -3.46 2.70
C GLN A 45 18.03 -3.25 1.75
N ALA A 46 16.81 -3.23 2.30
CA ALA A 46 15.59 -3.03 1.52
C ALA A 46 15.54 -1.63 0.88
N LEU A 47 15.99 -0.59 1.59
CA LEU A 47 16.13 0.77 1.06
C LEU A 47 17.25 0.88 0.01
N GLN A 48 18.28 0.04 0.10
CA GLN A 48 19.29 -0.14 -0.95
C GLN A 48 18.80 -1.00 -2.14
N LYS A 49 17.50 -1.28 -2.22
CA LYS A 49 16.84 -2.01 -3.30
C LYS A 49 17.18 -3.50 -3.37
N ASP A 50 17.66 -4.08 -2.27
CA ASP A 50 17.74 -5.54 -2.16
C ASP A 50 16.32 -6.14 -2.20
N VAL A 51 16.04 -6.91 -3.24
CA VAL A 51 14.71 -7.49 -3.49
C VAL A 51 14.34 -8.52 -2.42
N ASN A 52 15.31 -9.30 -1.93
CA ASN A 52 15.07 -10.31 -0.92
C ASN A 52 14.77 -9.65 0.43
N ALA A 53 15.48 -8.57 0.76
CA ALA A 53 15.21 -7.80 1.97
C ALA A 53 13.81 -7.16 1.93
N ARG A 54 13.40 -6.62 0.77
CA ARG A 54 12.03 -6.08 0.57
C ARG A 54 10.98 -7.15 0.77
N ASP A 55 11.16 -8.30 0.12
CA ASP A 55 10.21 -9.41 0.21
C ASP A 55 10.11 -9.96 1.65
N ALA A 56 11.23 -10.07 2.37
CA ALA A 56 11.24 -10.45 3.77
C ALA A 56 10.42 -9.49 4.66
N ILE A 57 10.56 -8.18 4.45
CA ILE A 57 9.77 -7.16 5.16
C ILE A 57 8.27 -7.31 4.82
N PHE A 58 7.92 -7.46 3.54
CA PHE A 58 6.51 -7.56 3.14
C PHE A 58 5.86 -8.86 3.62
N ASN A 59 6.58 -9.98 3.56
CA ASN A 59 6.10 -11.24 4.11
C ASN A 59 5.90 -11.13 5.62
N ARG A 60 6.83 -10.51 6.35
CA ARG A 60 6.63 -10.28 7.78
C ARG A 60 5.35 -9.49 8.06
N ILE A 61 5.13 -8.36 7.38
CA ILE A 61 3.96 -7.51 7.58
C ILE A 61 2.65 -8.21 7.17
N SER A 62 2.69 -9.04 6.12
CA SER A 62 1.50 -9.73 5.58
C SER A 62 1.05 -10.90 6.46
N TRP A 63 1.99 -11.67 7.00
CA TRP A 63 1.73 -12.86 7.81
C TRP A 63 1.42 -12.55 9.28
N HIS A 64 1.72 -11.34 9.75
CA HIS A 64 1.55 -11.02 11.16
C HIS A 64 0.06 -11.04 11.56
N SER A 65 -0.24 -11.69 12.69
CA SER A 65 -1.46 -11.48 13.48
C SER A 65 -1.67 -10.01 13.87
N ASP A 66 -0.64 -9.18 13.68
CA ASP A 66 -0.59 -7.79 14.11
C ASP A 66 -1.29 -6.85 13.13
N ARG A 67 -2.61 -6.81 13.28
CA ARG A 67 -3.46 -5.82 12.62
C ARG A 67 -2.98 -4.39 12.91
N ALA A 68 -2.41 -4.12 14.09
CA ALA A 68 -2.01 -2.78 14.48
C ALA A 68 -0.80 -2.28 13.66
N VAL A 69 0.19 -3.12 13.36
CA VAL A 69 1.29 -2.74 12.45
C VAL A 69 0.76 -2.35 11.07
N ARG A 70 -0.12 -3.15 10.48
CA ARG A 70 -0.71 -2.84 9.16
C ARG A 70 -1.56 -1.59 9.18
N ASP A 71 -2.34 -1.37 10.23
CA ASP A 71 -3.17 -0.17 10.37
C ASP A 71 -2.30 1.08 10.56
N CYS A 72 -1.21 0.99 11.33
CA CYS A 72 -0.21 2.04 11.45
C CYS A 72 0.41 2.39 10.08
N ILE A 73 0.82 1.40 9.28
CA ILE A 73 1.38 1.63 7.95
C ILE A 73 0.36 2.33 7.04
N ARG A 74 -0.90 1.87 7.03
CA ARG A 74 -1.98 2.50 6.22
C ARG A 74 -2.24 3.95 6.60
N GLN A 75 -2.15 4.30 7.89
CA GLN A 75 -2.30 5.68 8.34
C GLN A 75 -1.14 6.58 7.88
N ARG A 76 0.05 6.00 7.66
CA ARG A 76 1.24 6.74 7.23
C ARG A 76 1.38 6.83 5.71
N VAL A 77 0.89 5.83 4.98
CA VAL A 77 0.94 5.76 3.51
C VAL A 77 -0.48 5.93 2.96
N GLU A 78 -0.92 7.19 2.83
CA GLU A 78 -2.31 7.55 2.48
C GLU A 78 -2.78 6.88 1.19
N ALA A 79 -1.91 6.78 0.18
CA ALA A 79 -2.24 6.16 -1.10
C ALA A 79 -2.66 4.68 -0.94
N ILE A 80 -2.03 3.93 -0.03
CA ILE A 80 -2.40 2.54 0.23
C ILE A 80 -3.78 2.48 0.89
N LEU A 81 -4.06 3.38 1.84
CA LEU A 81 -5.36 3.42 2.49
C LEU A 81 -6.49 3.69 1.48
N GLU A 82 -6.29 4.64 0.57
CA GLU A 82 -7.27 4.97 -0.45
C GLU A 82 -7.48 3.82 -1.45
N ILE A 83 -6.41 3.12 -1.86
CA ILE A 83 -6.51 1.91 -2.69
C ILE A 83 -7.31 0.83 -1.96
N VAL A 84 -7.01 0.57 -0.68
CA VAL A 84 -7.73 -0.43 0.12
C VAL A 84 -9.21 -0.07 0.26
N LYS A 85 -9.55 1.19 0.55
CA LYS A 85 -10.95 1.65 0.62
C LYS A 85 -11.69 1.45 -0.70
N ALA A 86 -11.05 1.77 -1.83
CA ALA A 86 -11.63 1.58 -3.15
C ALA A 86 -11.89 0.10 -3.43
N LEU A 87 -10.91 -0.78 -3.16
CA LEU A 87 -11.06 -2.23 -3.33
C LEU A 87 -12.17 -2.80 -2.44
N VAL A 88 -12.22 -2.42 -1.16
CA VAL A 88 -13.28 -2.86 -0.23
C VAL A 88 -14.66 -2.42 -0.72
N THR A 89 -14.78 -1.20 -1.25
CA THR A 89 -16.05 -0.69 -1.79
C THR A 89 -16.49 -1.51 -3.00
N LEU A 90 -15.56 -1.85 -3.90
CA LEU A 90 -15.83 -2.68 -5.08
C LEU A 90 -16.27 -4.10 -4.71
N VAL A 91 -15.59 -4.74 -3.76
CA VAL A 91 -15.96 -6.09 -3.30
C VAL A 91 -17.35 -6.09 -2.66
N ARG A 92 -17.64 -5.11 -1.78
CA ARG A 92 -18.95 -5.01 -1.12
C ARG A 92 -20.09 -4.68 -2.09
N ALA A 93 -19.82 -3.89 -3.13
CA ALA A 93 -20.81 -3.62 -4.17
C ALA A 93 -21.09 -4.85 -5.05
N GLY A 94 -20.07 -5.71 -5.25
CA GLY A 94 -20.22 -7.00 -5.91
C GLY A 94 -21.03 -8.01 -5.11
N ASP A 95 -20.87 -8.03 -3.78
CA ASP A 95 -21.62 -8.93 -2.87
C ASP A 95 -23.12 -8.57 -2.73
N GLY A 96 -23.54 -7.38 -3.18
CA GLY A 96 -24.94 -6.95 -3.21
C GLY A 96 -25.66 -7.22 -4.54
N SER A 97 -25.01 -7.92 -5.47
CA SER A 97 -25.55 -8.30 -6.78
C SER A 97 -25.74 -9.82 -6.86
N VAL A 98 -26.65 -10.37 -6.04
CA VAL A 98 -27.22 -11.72 -6.19
C VAL A 98 -28.72 -11.65 -5.99
#